data_AF-U6DMW3-F1
#
_entry.id   AF-U6DMW3-F1
#
_cell.length_a   1.000
_cell.length_b   1.000
_cell.length_c   1.000
_cell.angle_alpha   90.00
_cell.angle_beta   90.00
_cell.angle_gamma   90.00
#
_symmetry.space_group_name_H-M   'P 1'
#
loop_
_entity.id
_entity.type
_entity.pdbx_description
1 polymer ?
#
loop_
_entity_poly.entity_id
_entity_poly.type
_entity_poly.pdbx_seq_one_letter_code
_entity_poly.pdbx_strand_id
1 'polypeptide(L)' 'MRDQIIRVKRYERVPMILVGNKVDLEGEREVSYGEGKALAEEWSCPFMETSAKNKASVDELFAEIVRQMNYAA' A
#
# COMPACT_ATOMS: atom_id res chain seq x y z
N MET A 1 7.18 -2.78 11.38
CA MET A 1 5.87 -2.09 11.26
C MET A 1 4.75 -3.07 10.92
N ARG A 2 4.85 -3.86 9.83
CA ARG A 2 3.90 -4.95 9.50
C ARG A 2 3.59 -5.90 10.67
N ASP A 3 4.60 -6.43 11.33
CA ASP A 3 4.41 -7.42 12.40
C ASP A 3 3.67 -6.84 13.62
N GLN A 4 3.82 -5.54 13.87
CA GLN A 4 3.07 -4.86 14.93
C GLN A 4 1.58 -4.78 14.58
N ILE A 5 1.24 -4.55 13.31
CA ILE A 5 -0.16 -4.53 12.83
C ILE A 5 -0.78 -5.92 13.03
N ILE A 6 -0.09 -6.98 12.59
CA ILE A 6 -0.56 -8.37 12.73
C ILE A 6 -0.78 -8.72 14.22
N ARG A 7 0.21 -8.39 15.07
CA ARG A 7 0.16 -8.64 16.51
C ARG A 7 -1.03 -7.95 17.19
N VAL A 8 -1.36 -6.72 16.80
CA VAL A 8 -2.47 -5.95 17.39
C VAL A 8 -3.82 -6.43 16.87
N LYS A 9 -3.92 -6.76 15.58
CA LYS A 9 -5.18 -7.12 14.95
C LYS A 9 -5.65 -8.53 15.30
N ARG A 10 -4.75 -9.44 15.71
CA ARG A 10 -5.08 -10.84 16.10
C ARG A 10 -5.82 -11.64 15.02
N TYR A 11 -5.76 -11.21 13.75
CA TYR A 11 -6.27 -11.95 12.59
C TYR A 11 -5.09 -12.62 11.87
N GLU A 12 -5.30 -13.85 11.36
CA GLU A 12 -4.28 -14.58 10.59
C GLU A 12 -3.94 -13.88 9.27
N ARG A 13 -4.92 -13.21 8.65
CA ARG A 13 -4.73 -12.34 7.48
C ARG A 13 -5.32 -10.97 7.74
N VAL A 14 -4.48 -9.95 7.59
CA VAL A 14 -4.89 -8.53 7.66
C VAL A 14 -4.81 -7.97 6.24
N PRO A 15 -5.93 -7.54 5.63
CA PRO A 15 -5.91 -6.81 4.38
C PRO A 15 -5.00 -5.59 4.48
N MET A 16 -4.00 -5.52 3.61
CA MET A 16 -2.98 -4.48 3.64
C MET A 16 -2.58 -4.13 2.20
N ILE A 17 -2.26 -2.86 1.97
CA ILE A 17 -1.66 -2.34 0.74
C ILE A 17 -0.57 -1.35 1.16
N LEU A 18 0.61 -1.44 0.54
CA LEU A 18 1.67 -0.46 0.69
C LEU A 18 1.46 0.67 -0.32
N VAL A 19 1.54 1.92 0.13
CA VAL A 19 1.25 3.10 -0.71
C VAL A 19 2.42 4.07 -0.71
N GLY A 20 3.03 4.28 -1.86
CA GLY A 20 3.97 5.37 -2.11
C GLY A 20 3.21 6.65 -2.46
N ASN A 21 2.95 7.51 -1.49
CA ASN A 21 2.20 8.76 -1.74
C ASN A 21 3.15 9.88 -2.21
N LYS A 22 2.56 10.93 -2.81
CA LYS A 22 3.24 12.14 -3.34
C LYS A 22 4.03 11.89 -4.63
N VAL A 23 3.55 11.02 -5.51
CA VAL A 23 4.17 10.78 -6.83
C VAL A 23 4.24 12.06 -7.70
N ASP A 24 3.49 13.11 -7.35
CA ASP A 24 3.60 14.43 -7.97
C ASP A 24 4.94 15.15 -7.70
N LEU A 25 5.70 14.72 -6.70
CA LEU A 25 7.02 15.24 -6.35
C LEU A 25 8.16 14.36 -6.90
N GLU A 26 8.05 13.90 -8.15
CA GLU A 26 9.03 13.01 -8.78
C GLU A 26 10.46 13.59 -8.77
N GLY A 27 10.61 14.92 -8.86
CA GLY A 27 11.91 15.59 -8.78
C GLY A 27 12.57 15.55 -7.39
N GLU A 28 11.81 15.22 -6.35
CA GLU A 28 12.25 15.06 -4.96
C GLU A 28 12.17 13.58 -4.53
N ARG A 29 12.14 12.64 -5.48
CA ARG A 29 12.02 11.22 -5.18
C ARG A 29 13.26 10.71 -4.43
N GLU A 30 13.05 10.24 -3.20
CA GLU A 30 14.07 9.58 -2.38
C GLU A 30 13.95 8.05 -2.38
N VAL A 31 12.77 7.51 -2.70
CA VAL A 31 12.50 6.07 -2.74
C VAL A 31 12.07 5.69 -4.15
N SER A 32 12.82 4.79 -4.77
CA SER A 32 12.48 4.29 -6.09
C SER A 32 11.23 3.40 -6.05
N TYR A 33 10.54 3.32 -7.18
CA TYR A 33 9.43 2.38 -7.35
C TYR A 33 9.85 0.93 -7.03
N GLY A 34 11.09 0.55 -7.41
CA GLY A 34 11.64 -0.78 -7.18
C GLY A 34 11.78 -1.12 -5.69
N GLU A 35 12.27 -0.19 -4.89
CA GLU A 35 12.38 -0.36 -3.43
C GLU A 35 11.00 -0.50 -2.78
N GLY A 36 10.04 0.35 -3.17
CA GLY A 36 8.66 0.26 -2.69
C GLY A 36 8.01 -1.08 -3.04
N LYS A 37 8.19 -1.54 -4.29
CA LYS A 37 7.68 -2.83 -4.76
C LYS A 37 8.32 -4.01 -4.01
N ALA A 38 9.64 -4.00 -3.84
CA ALA A 38 10.35 -5.07 -3.13
C ALA A 38 9.87 -5.20 -1.68
N LEU A 39 9.63 -4.07 -0.99
CA LEU A 39 9.10 -4.09 0.37
C LEU A 39 7.66 -4.65 0.43
N ALA A 40 6.82 -4.32 -0.55
CA ALA A 40 5.46 -4.86 -0.61
C ALA A 40 5.45 -6.37 -0.88
N GLU A 41 6.36 -6.86 -1.73
CA GLU A 41 6.57 -8.30 -1.96
C GLU A 41 7.00 -9.02 -0.67
N GLU A 42 7.96 -8.45 0.08
CA GLU A 42 8.35 -8.95 1.40
C GLU A 42 7.15 -9.02 2.37
N TRP A 43 6.26 -8.03 2.28
CA TRP A 43 5.07 -7.96 3.12
C TRP A 43 3.90 -8.79 2.59
N SER A 44 4.05 -9.40 1.42
CA SER A 44 3.00 -10.11 0.69
C SER A 44 1.72 -9.26 0.54
N CYS A 45 1.87 -7.98 0.20
CA CYS A 45 0.77 -7.07 -0.05
C CYS A 45 0.94 -6.33 -1.39
N PRO A 46 -0.15 -5.80 -1.97
CA PRO A 46 -0.06 -4.96 -3.16
C PRO A 46 0.71 -3.65 -2.89
N PHE A 47 1.36 -3.12 -3.91
CA PHE A 47 2.01 -1.81 -3.90
C PHE A 47 1.35 -0.88 -4.93
N MET A 48 1.11 0.37 -4.54
CA MET A 48 0.70 1.42 -5.49
C MET A 48 1.33 2.76 -5.15
N GLU A 49 1.57 3.58 -6.18
CA GLU A 49 1.93 4.97 -6.01
C GLU A 49 0.73 5.87 -6.25
N THR A 50 0.58 6.90 -5.42
CA THR A 50 -0.57 7.80 -5.45
C THR A 50 -0.14 9.25 -5.29
N SER A 51 -1.01 10.17 -5.69
CA SER A 51 -0.90 11.58 -5.29
C SER A 51 -2.24 12.02 -4.71
N ALA A 52 -2.27 12.22 -3.40
CA ALA A 52 -3.44 12.81 -2.74
C ALA A 52 -3.75 14.22 -3.27
N LYS A 53 -2.71 14.98 -3.67
CA LYS A 53 -2.83 16.34 -4.21
C LYS A 53 -3.53 16.34 -5.57
N ASN A 54 -3.13 15.43 -6.47
CA ASN A 54 -3.68 15.34 -7.83
C ASN A 54 -4.83 14.34 -7.93
N LYS A 55 -5.24 13.73 -6.81
CA LYS A 55 -6.16 12.57 -6.75
C LYS A 55 -5.74 11.40 -7.65
N ALA A 56 -4.44 11.29 -7.96
CA ALA A 56 -3.94 10.22 -8.81
C ALA A 56 -4.00 8.88 -8.07
N SER A 57 -4.70 7.91 -8.64
CA SER A 57 -4.86 6.53 -8.15
C SER A 57 -5.44 6.39 -6.73
N VAL A 58 -6.10 7.44 -6.22
CA VAL A 58 -6.74 7.41 -4.89
C VAL A 58 -8.01 6.54 -4.91
N ASP A 59 -8.85 6.67 -5.92
CA ASP A 59 -10.09 5.89 -6.02
C ASP A 59 -9.78 4.39 -6.23
N GLU A 60 -8.78 4.10 -7.05
CA GLU A 60 -8.29 2.74 -7.29
C GLU A 60 -7.72 2.12 -6.00
N LEU A 61 -7.04 2.90 -5.17
CA LEU A 61 -6.51 2.46 -3.87
C LEU A 61 -7.62 2.01 -2.94
N PHE A 62 -8.66 2.83 -2.80
CA PHE A 62 -9.78 2.47 -1.93
C PHE A 62 -10.60 1.31 -2.50
N ALA A 63 -10.75 1.22 -3.83
CA ALA A 63 -11.39 0.05 -4.44
C ALA A 63 -10.59 -1.23 -4.18
N GLU A 64 -9.26 -1.18 -4.30
CA GLU A 64 -8.41 -2.36 -4.11
C GLU A 64 -8.39 -2.85 -2.67
N ILE A 65 -8.30 -1.96 -1.67
CA ILE A 65 -8.35 -2.41 -0.26
C ILE A 65 -9.70 -3.04 0.10
N VAL A 66 -10.80 -2.53 -0.47
CA VAL A 66 -12.13 -3.14 -0.28
C VAL A 66 -12.19 -4.52 -0.92
N ARG A 67 -11.60 -4.72 -2.11
CA ARG A 67 -11.48 -6.07 -2.70
C ARG A 67 -10.68 -7.00 -1.80
N GLN A 68 -9.54 -6.56 -1.30
CA GLN A 68 -8.70 -7.35 -0.38
C GLN A 68 -9.46 -7.74 0.90
N MET A 69 -10.26 -6.83 1.46
CA MET A 69 -11.13 -7.12 2.60
C MET A 69 -12.18 -8.20 2.30
N ASN A 70 -12.77 -8.17 1.09
CA ASN A 70 -13.75 -9.17 0.68
C ASN A 70 -13.14 -10.55 0.39
N TYR A 71 -11.87 -10.60 -0.03
CA TYR A 71 -11.14 -11.87 -0.26
C TYR A 71 -10.61 -12.51 1.03
N ALA A 72 -10.42 -11.73 2.09
CA ALA A 72 -9.93 -12.20 3.38
C ALA A 72 -11.05 -12.58 4.37
N ALA A 73 -12.32 -12.45 3.96
CA ALA A 73 -13.51 -12.80 4.72
C ALA A 73 -13.93 -14.26 4.55
#